data_AF-A0A9W8TU14-F1
#
_entry.id   AF-A0A9W8TU14-F1
#
_cell.length_a   1.000
_cell.length_b   1.000
_cell.length_c   1.000
_cell.angle_alpha   90.00
_cell.angle_beta   90.00
_cell.angle_gamma   90.00
#
_symmetry.space_group_name_H-M   'P 1'
#
loop_
_entity.id
_entity.type
_entity.pdbx_description
1 polymer ?
#
loop_
_entity_poly.entity_id
_entity_poly.type
_entity_poly.pdbx_seq_one_letter_code
_entity_poly.pdbx_strand_id
1 'polypeptide(L)'
;MSLGCLEFNTCPTGSPPEGFNASDSHLNYVNAFPVNSVRFGIQTLSPKFFGGAPDFVVSGPNVGIEFVNALLAAGPPFLPPGTSVNVNYPLSTSSSCTSPSDFSFILTRIAPSNSATDVETCGTDHLPRETAVVATNGCFASVSVMNATTKTDVNATTQAFVLGHLGNFLSCLS
;
A
#
# COMPACT_ATOMS: atom_id res chain seq x y z
N MET A 1 19.14 21.70 -7.99
CA MET A 1 19.46 20.59 -8.91
C MET A 1 19.06 19.30 -8.20
N SER A 2 18.04 18.60 -8.70
CA SER A 2 17.45 17.42 -8.05
C SER A 2 18.33 16.18 -8.31
N LEU A 3 18.73 15.49 -7.24
CA LEU A 3 19.66 14.35 -7.22
C LEU A 3 18.96 12.98 -7.08
N GLY A 4 17.64 12.89 -7.34
CA GLY A 4 16.85 11.68 -7.06
C GLY A 4 17.32 10.42 -7.79
N CYS A 5 17.71 10.51 -9.06
CA CYS A 5 18.25 9.38 -9.83
C CYS A 5 19.65 8.92 -9.36
N LEU A 6 20.45 9.86 -8.88
CA LEU A 6 21.85 9.62 -8.47
C LEU A 6 21.91 8.92 -7.12
N GLU A 7 20.95 9.18 -6.24
CA GLU A 7 20.83 8.57 -4.91
C GLU A 7 20.74 7.03 -4.98
N PHE A 8 20.10 6.49 -6.02
CA PHE A 8 19.91 5.04 -6.19
C PHE A 8 20.65 4.45 -7.39
N ASN A 9 21.48 5.26 -8.07
CA ASN A 9 22.21 4.87 -9.29
C ASN A 9 21.31 4.22 -10.35
N THR A 10 20.04 4.64 -10.43
CA THR A 10 19.02 4.05 -11.32
C THR A 10 19.06 4.62 -12.72
N CYS A 11 19.75 5.75 -12.93
CA CYS A 11 19.98 6.31 -14.26
C CYS A 11 21.34 7.06 -14.35
N PRO A 12 21.99 7.10 -15.53
CA PRO A 12 23.26 7.82 -15.71
C PRO A 12 23.16 9.32 -15.40
N THR A 13 24.26 9.93 -14.97
CA THR A 13 24.37 11.39 -14.82
C THR A 13 24.00 12.10 -16.13
N GLY A 14 23.10 13.09 -16.05
CA GLY A 14 22.62 13.84 -17.22
C GLY A 14 21.38 13.25 -17.89
N SER A 15 20.81 12.17 -17.35
CA SER A 15 19.52 11.63 -17.81
C SER A 15 18.38 12.67 -17.72
N PRO A 16 17.39 12.60 -18.64
CA PRO A 16 16.24 13.50 -18.62
C PRO A 16 15.40 13.37 -17.34
N PRO A 17 14.49 14.33 -17.05
CA PRO A 17 13.62 14.28 -15.88
C PRO A 17 12.71 13.05 -15.81
N GLU A 18 12.29 12.54 -16.96
CA GLU A 18 11.55 11.28 -17.09
C GLU A 18 12.14 10.40 -18.20
N GLY A 19 11.95 9.10 -18.08
CA GLY A 19 12.28 8.14 -19.13
C GLY A 19 11.76 6.75 -18.82
N PHE A 20 12.13 5.79 -19.66
CA PHE A 20 11.69 4.41 -19.55
C PHE A 20 12.85 3.43 -19.76
N ASN A 21 12.69 2.20 -19.29
CA ASN A 21 13.64 1.13 -19.52
C ASN A 21 13.57 0.70 -21.00
N ALA A 22 14.69 0.73 -21.72
CA ALA A 22 14.71 0.42 -23.14
C ALA A 22 14.23 -1.01 -23.48
N SER A 23 14.40 -1.95 -22.55
CA SER A 23 13.96 -3.34 -22.70
C SER A 23 12.49 -3.56 -22.29
N ASP A 24 11.91 -2.65 -21.51
CA ASP A 24 10.51 -2.68 -21.09
C ASP A 24 9.95 -1.25 -20.90
N SER A 25 9.19 -0.79 -21.90
CA SER A 25 8.60 0.56 -21.88
C SER A 25 7.52 0.77 -20.80
N HIS A 26 7.05 -0.28 -20.14
CA HIS A 26 6.13 -0.16 -19.01
C HIS A 26 6.86 0.18 -17.70
N LEU A 27 8.18 -0.02 -17.64
CA LEU A 27 9.01 0.40 -16.51
C LEU A 27 9.55 1.81 -16.74
N ASN A 28 9.04 2.78 -15.97
CA ASN A 28 9.33 4.20 -16.13
C ASN A 28 9.99 4.77 -14.87
N TYR A 29 10.84 5.80 -15.04
CA TYR A 29 11.42 6.55 -13.93
C TYR A 29 11.05 8.04 -14.03
N VAL A 30 11.00 8.70 -12.87
CA VAL A 30 10.84 10.14 -12.73
C VAL A 30 11.89 10.61 -11.72
N ASN A 31 12.79 11.51 -12.15
CA ASN A 31 13.86 12.06 -11.32
C ASN A 31 13.33 13.21 -10.43
N ALA A 32 12.33 12.89 -9.61
CA ALA A 32 11.72 13.83 -8.67
C ALA A 32 11.12 13.09 -7.47
N PHE A 33 10.36 13.78 -6.63
CA PHE A 33 9.74 13.18 -5.44
C PHE A 33 8.69 12.11 -5.81
N PRO A 34 8.42 11.12 -4.92
CA PRO A 34 7.41 10.08 -5.15
C PRO A 34 6.03 10.61 -5.56
N VAL A 35 5.62 11.76 -5.01
CA VAL A 35 4.35 12.41 -5.40
C VAL A 35 4.33 12.83 -6.87
N ASN A 36 5.48 13.25 -7.42
CA ASN A 36 5.61 13.59 -8.83
C ASN A 36 5.59 12.33 -9.69
N SER A 37 6.22 11.24 -9.24
CA SER A 37 6.19 9.94 -9.92
C SER A 37 4.76 9.40 -10.02
N VAL A 38 4.00 9.42 -8.92
CA VAL A 38 2.59 9.00 -8.91
C VAL A 38 1.75 9.91 -9.81
N ARG A 39 1.93 11.24 -9.72
CA ARG A 39 1.22 12.20 -10.57
C ARG A 39 1.49 11.95 -12.05
N PHE A 40 2.75 11.76 -12.44
CA PHE A 40 3.13 11.45 -13.81
C PHE A 40 2.55 10.11 -14.27
N GLY A 41 2.58 9.09 -13.41
CA GLY A 41 1.94 7.80 -13.65
C GLY A 41 0.44 7.92 -13.96
N ILE A 42 -0.31 8.66 -13.13
CA ILE A 42 -1.76 8.83 -13.27
C ILE A 42 -2.11 9.73 -14.46
N GLN A 43 -1.44 10.89 -14.59
CA GLN A 43 -1.85 11.94 -15.54
C GLN A 43 -1.26 11.76 -16.94
N THR A 44 -0.11 11.08 -17.07
CA THR A 44 0.62 10.97 -18.34
C THR A 44 0.71 9.54 -18.85
N LEU A 45 1.09 8.58 -17.99
CA LEU A 45 1.34 7.20 -18.44
C LEU A 45 0.07 6.36 -18.50
N SER A 46 -0.81 6.44 -17.51
CA SER A 46 -2.04 5.64 -17.46
C SER A 46 -2.95 5.85 -18.67
N PRO A 47 -3.17 7.08 -19.19
CA PRO A 47 -3.92 7.26 -20.43
C PRO A 47 -3.25 6.61 -21.65
N LYS A 48 -1.92 6.55 -21.69
CA LYS A 48 -1.16 5.95 -22.80
C LYS A 48 -1.19 4.42 -22.77
N PHE A 49 -1.05 3.81 -21.58
CA PHE A 49 -0.97 2.35 -21.44
C PHE A 49 -2.32 1.69 -21.20
N PHE A 50 -3.25 2.36 -20.52
CA PHE A 50 -4.52 1.79 -20.07
C PHE A 50 -5.75 2.51 -20.66
N GLY A 51 -5.56 3.58 -21.45
CA GLY A 51 -6.66 4.33 -22.06
C GLY A 51 -7.46 5.22 -21.10
N GLY A 52 -7.02 5.37 -19.84
CA GLY A 52 -7.73 6.15 -18.83
C GLY A 52 -6.97 6.30 -17.51
N ALA A 53 -7.70 6.69 -16.46
CA ALA A 53 -7.18 6.67 -15.10
C ALA A 53 -6.94 5.22 -14.65
N PRO A 54 -5.91 4.96 -13.83
CA PRO A 54 -5.68 3.61 -13.32
C PRO A 54 -6.76 3.21 -12.31
N ASP A 55 -7.09 1.93 -12.25
CA ASP A 55 -8.02 1.39 -11.24
C ASP A 55 -7.44 1.46 -9.83
N PHE A 56 -6.12 1.27 -9.69
CA PHE A 56 -5.41 1.35 -8.42
C PHE A 56 -3.97 1.85 -8.61
N VAL A 57 -3.40 2.45 -7.57
CA VAL A 57 -2.00 2.89 -7.53
C VAL A 57 -1.32 2.31 -6.29
N VAL A 58 -0.15 1.73 -6.48
CA VAL A 58 0.68 1.14 -5.41
C VAL A 58 1.93 1.99 -5.26
N SER A 59 2.28 2.35 -4.03
CA SER A 59 3.53 3.05 -3.72
C SER A 59 4.16 2.41 -2.49
N GLY A 60 5.29 1.72 -2.67
CA GLY A 60 5.92 0.98 -1.58
C GLY A 60 6.92 -0.09 -2.05
N PRO A 61 7.50 -0.86 -1.12
CA PRO A 61 8.49 -1.91 -1.41
C PRO A 61 7.88 -3.09 -2.16
N ASN A 62 8.72 -4.03 -2.64
CA ASN A 62 8.27 -5.28 -3.29
C ASN A 62 7.24 -6.06 -2.45
N VAL A 63 7.27 -5.94 -1.13
CA VAL A 63 6.28 -6.54 -0.22
C VAL A 63 4.85 -6.07 -0.51
N GLY A 64 4.69 -4.84 -1.00
CA GLY A 64 3.40 -4.30 -1.42
C GLY A 64 2.78 -5.03 -2.61
N ILE A 65 3.59 -5.72 -3.43
CA ILE A 65 3.10 -6.46 -4.60
C ILE A 65 2.27 -7.69 -4.17
N GLU A 66 2.70 -8.42 -3.13
CA GLU A 66 1.92 -9.57 -2.64
C GLU A 66 0.57 -9.15 -2.06
N PHE A 67 0.55 -8.05 -1.31
CA PHE A 67 -0.68 -7.45 -0.80
C PHE A 67 -1.64 -7.08 -1.95
N VAL A 68 -1.11 -6.45 -2.99
CA VAL A 68 -1.91 -6.04 -4.16
C VAL A 68 -2.41 -7.25 -4.93
N ASN A 69 -1.59 -8.27 -5.14
CA ASN A 69 -2.01 -9.51 -5.79
C ASN A 69 -3.14 -10.19 -5.01
N ALA A 70 -3.07 -10.20 -3.67
CA ALA A 70 -4.15 -10.72 -2.83
C ALA A 70 -5.45 -9.93 -3.01
N LEU A 71 -5.38 -8.59 -3.04
CA LEU A 71 -6.54 -7.72 -3.27
C LEU A 71 -7.15 -7.95 -4.66
N LEU A 72 -6.31 -8.09 -5.69
CA LEU A 72 -6.75 -8.30 -7.07
C LEU A 72 -7.35 -9.68 -7.30
N ALA A 73 -6.88 -10.71 -6.57
CA ALA A 73 -7.37 -12.08 -6.69
C ALA A 73 -8.87 -12.22 -6.34
N ALA A 74 -9.40 -11.32 -5.50
CA ALA A 74 -10.82 -11.27 -5.17
C ALA A 74 -11.71 -10.70 -6.31
N GLY A 75 -11.11 -10.02 -7.30
CA GLY A 75 -11.81 -9.41 -8.42
C GLY A 75 -12.49 -8.06 -8.11
N PRO A 76 -13.00 -7.37 -9.14
CA PRO A 76 -13.62 -6.07 -8.99
C PRO A 76 -15.03 -6.13 -8.35
N PRO A 77 -15.48 -5.07 -7.64
CA PRO A 77 -14.69 -3.88 -7.32
C PRO A 77 -13.59 -4.22 -6.31
N PHE A 78 -12.37 -3.71 -6.52
CA PHE A 78 -11.22 -4.04 -5.67
C PHE A 78 -11.28 -3.34 -4.31
N LEU A 79 -11.87 -2.13 -4.28
CA LEU A 79 -12.16 -1.36 -3.08
C LEU A 79 -13.52 -0.68 -3.19
N PRO A 80 -14.18 -0.37 -2.07
CA PRO A 80 -15.38 0.47 -2.09
C PRO A 80 -15.06 1.88 -2.61
N PRO A 81 -15.99 2.55 -3.30
CA PRO A 81 -15.79 3.94 -3.74
C PRO A 81 -15.41 4.87 -2.58
N GLY A 82 -14.49 5.80 -2.84
CA GLY A 82 -14.05 6.78 -1.84
C GLY A 82 -13.22 6.20 -0.69
N THR A 83 -12.64 5.01 -0.88
CA THR A 83 -11.81 4.32 0.11
C THR A 83 -10.36 4.21 -0.36
N SER A 84 -9.43 4.21 0.59
CA SER A 84 -8.03 3.88 0.38
C SER A 84 -7.60 2.88 1.44
N VAL A 85 -6.57 2.09 1.16
CA VAL A 85 -5.96 1.20 2.15
C VAL A 85 -4.56 1.71 2.44
N ASN A 86 -4.29 1.97 3.72
CA ASN A 86 -2.97 2.34 4.22
C ASN A 86 -2.26 1.09 4.72
N VAL A 87 -1.03 0.86 4.27
CA VAL A 87 -0.19 -0.23 4.76
C VAL A 87 1.09 0.35 5.34
N ASN A 88 1.35 0.13 6.63
CA ASN A 88 2.62 0.48 7.26
C ASN A 88 3.41 -0.79 7.55
N TYR A 89 4.70 -0.77 7.26
CA TYR A 89 5.61 -1.86 7.52
C TYR A 89 6.46 -1.59 8.78
N PRO A 90 6.76 -2.62 9.58
CA PRO A 90 7.71 -2.51 10.68
C PRO A 90 9.13 -2.28 10.15
N LEU A 91 10.05 -1.94 11.05
CA LEU A 91 11.46 -1.83 10.70
C LEU A 91 11.98 -3.15 10.13
N SER A 92 12.52 -3.11 8.91
CA SER A 92 13.19 -4.25 8.27
C SER A 92 14.70 -4.05 8.30
N THR A 93 15.45 -5.12 8.52
CA THR A 93 16.92 -5.10 8.54
C THR A 93 17.46 -6.15 7.56
N SER A 94 18.78 -6.26 7.43
CA SER A 94 19.39 -7.31 6.61
C SER A 94 19.17 -8.73 7.16
N SER A 95 18.65 -8.87 8.39
CA SER A 95 18.41 -10.17 9.04
C SER A 95 16.97 -10.35 9.56
N SER A 96 16.09 -9.36 9.40
CA SER A 96 14.70 -9.39 9.88
C SER A 96 13.77 -8.76 8.86
N CYS A 97 12.66 -9.46 8.56
CA CYS A 97 11.66 -9.07 7.57
C CYS A 97 12.30 -8.84 6.19
N THR A 98 13.06 -9.84 5.73
CA THR A 98 13.88 -9.75 4.51
C THR A 98 13.12 -10.22 3.27
N SER A 99 12.07 -11.02 3.46
CA SER A 99 11.19 -11.53 2.41
C SER A 99 9.76 -11.01 2.59
N PRO A 100 9.00 -10.77 1.50
CA PRO A 100 7.57 -10.51 1.57
C PRO A 100 6.77 -11.53 2.40
N SER A 101 7.14 -12.81 2.29
CA SER A 101 6.53 -13.92 3.03
C SER A 101 6.76 -13.87 4.54
N ASP A 102 7.69 -13.04 5.02
CA ASP A 102 7.95 -12.90 6.46
C ASP A 102 6.82 -12.11 7.14
N PHE A 103 6.07 -11.31 6.38
CA PHE A 103 5.12 -10.37 6.94
C PHE A 103 3.76 -11.00 7.22
N SER A 104 3.23 -10.73 8.42
CA SER A 104 1.84 -10.95 8.77
C SER A 104 1.08 -9.62 8.66
N PHE A 105 0.02 -9.61 7.86
CA PHE A 105 -0.77 -8.41 7.61
C PHE A 105 -1.95 -8.35 8.57
N ILE A 106 -1.99 -7.33 9.41
CA ILE A 106 -2.98 -7.19 10.47
C ILE A 106 -3.96 -6.08 10.09
N LEU A 107 -5.26 -6.38 10.09
CA LEU A 107 -6.28 -5.34 9.89
C LEU A 107 -6.30 -4.40 11.11
N THR A 108 -6.23 -3.10 10.86
CA THR A 108 -6.02 -2.07 11.90
C THR A 108 -6.89 -0.85 11.70
N ARG A 109 -6.88 0.00 12.72
CA ARG A 109 -7.31 1.41 12.66
C ARG A 109 -6.13 2.35 12.47
N ILE A 110 -6.39 3.51 11.89
CA ILE A 110 -5.49 4.66 11.87
C ILE A 110 -5.46 5.32 13.25
N ALA A 111 -6.65 5.70 13.76
CA ALA A 111 -6.77 6.45 15.00
C ALA A 111 -7.18 5.54 16.17
N PRO A 112 -6.63 5.76 17.38
CA PRO A 112 -7.07 5.06 18.57
C PRO A 112 -8.55 5.38 18.84
N SER A 113 -9.35 4.36 19.14
CA SER A 113 -10.71 4.55 19.64
C SER A 113 -11.06 3.42 20.60
N ASN A 114 -11.67 3.77 21.73
CA ASN A 114 -12.15 2.81 22.74
C ASN A 114 -13.67 2.60 22.64
N SER A 115 -14.35 3.28 21.72
CA SER A 115 -15.81 3.33 21.65
C SER A 115 -16.35 3.04 20.25
N ALA A 116 -15.47 2.72 19.30
CA ALA A 116 -15.86 2.53 17.92
C ALA A 116 -15.93 1.05 17.62
N THR A 117 -17.06 0.61 17.10
CA THR A 117 -17.27 -0.77 16.66
C THR A 117 -16.70 -0.93 15.25
N ASP A 118 -15.67 -1.75 15.14
CA ASP A 118 -15.04 -2.16 13.89
C ASP A 118 -15.65 -3.46 13.37
N VAL A 119 -15.18 -3.93 12.21
CA VAL A 119 -15.52 -5.26 11.71
C VAL A 119 -15.08 -6.33 12.71
N GLU A 120 -15.96 -7.28 13.00
CA GLU A 120 -15.64 -8.43 13.83
C GLU A 120 -14.63 -9.34 13.13
N THR A 121 -13.46 -9.50 13.75
CA THR A 121 -12.41 -10.41 13.30
C THR A 121 -11.50 -10.73 14.47
N CYS A 122 -10.79 -11.85 14.42
CA CYS A 122 -9.86 -12.24 15.49
C CYS A 122 -10.51 -12.32 16.89
N GLY A 123 -11.82 -12.61 16.95
CA GLY A 123 -12.57 -12.74 18.20
C GLY A 123 -12.91 -11.41 18.90
N THR A 124 -12.78 -10.27 18.22
CA THR A 124 -13.07 -8.93 18.75
C THR A 124 -13.73 -8.05 17.69
N ASP A 125 -14.47 -7.03 18.11
CA ASP A 125 -15.02 -5.95 17.27
C ASP A 125 -14.22 -4.65 17.39
N HIS A 126 -13.03 -4.71 17.97
CA HIS A 126 -12.10 -3.60 18.10
C HIS A 126 -10.77 -3.96 17.45
N LEU A 127 -10.45 -3.30 16.35
CA LEU A 127 -9.19 -3.50 15.64
C LEU A 127 -8.04 -2.79 16.38
N PRO A 128 -6.82 -3.36 16.37
CA PRO A 128 -5.66 -2.71 16.95
C PRO A 128 -5.28 -1.44 16.17
N ARG A 129 -4.58 -0.53 16.84
CA ARG A 129 -4.06 0.70 16.23
C ARG A 129 -2.81 0.40 15.39
N GLU A 130 -2.69 1.02 14.22
CA GLU A 130 -1.55 0.86 13.31
C GLU A 130 -0.20 0.98 14.01
N THR A 131 -0.02 2.01 14.85
CA THR A 131 1.24 2.31 15.52
C THR A 131 1.60 1.26 16.57
N ALA A 132 0.60 0.60 17.16
CA ALA A 132 0.83 -0.48 18.13
C ALA A 132 1.26 -1.76 17.40
N VAL A 133 0.64 -2.06 16.27
CA VAL A 133 0.99 -3.21 15.43
C VAL A 133 2.43 -3.11 14.92
N VAL A 134 2.79 -2.01 14.26
CA VAL A 134 4.15 -1.87 13.70
C VAL A 134 5.25 -1.72 14.77
N ALA A 135 4.88 -1.41 16.01
CA ALA A 135 5.79 -1.38 17.15
C ALA A 135 5.92 -2.73 17.85
N THR A 136 5.07 -3.71 17.52
CA THR A 136 5.16 -5.06 18.08
C THR A 136 6.36 -5.78 17.45
N ASN A 137 7.15 -6.48 18.28
CA ASN A 137 8.29 -7.24 17.80
C ASN A 137 7.84 -8.33 16.83
N GLY A 138 8.32 -8.26 15.59
CA GLY A 138 7.96 -9.18 14.52
C GLY A 138 7.73 -8.44 13.21
N CYS A 139 7.40 -9.19 12.17
CA CYS A 139 7.14 -8.64 10.85
C CYS A 139 5.63 -8.36 10.68
N PHE A 140 5.06 -7.54 11.56
CA PHE A 140 3.63 -7.21 11.52
C PHE A 140 3.38 -5.93 10.74
N ALA A 141 2.82 -6.07 9.54
CA ALA A 141 2.38 -4.93 8.73
C ALA A 141 0.96 -4.54 9.12
N SER A 142 0.70 -3.26 9.39
CA SER A 142 -0.64 -2.77 9.68
C SER A 142 -1.39 -2.46 8.38
N VAL A 143 -2.66 -2.84 8.27
CA VAL A 143 -3.53 -2.59 7.12
C VAL A 143 -4.76 -1.82 7.60
N SER A 144 -4.82 -0.52 7.34
CA SER A 144 -5.94 0.34 7.75
C SER A 144 -6.78 0.78 6.57
N VAL A 145 -8.10 0.57 6.66
CA VAL A 145 -9.05 1.04 5.64
C VAL A 145 -9.48 2.46 5.98
N MET A 146 -9.30 3.39 5.04
CA MET A 146 -9.48 4.81 5.29
C MET A 146 -10.35 5.50 4.24
N ASN A 147 -11.03 6.56 4.65
CA ASN A 147 -11.72 7.44 3.70
C ASN A 147 -10.67 8.14 2.83
N ALA A 148 -10.80 8.04 1.50
CA ALA A 148 -9.83 8.57 0.55
C ALA A 148 -9.69 10.10 0.60
N THR A 149 -10.69 10.82 1.14
CA THR A 149 -10.68 12.28 1.25
C THR A 149 -10.19 12.75 2.61
N THR A 150 -10.82 12.25 3.69
CA THR A 150 -10.51 12.71 5.05
C THR A 150 -9.30 12.01 5.67
N LYS A 151 -8.90 10.86 5.11
CA LYS A 151 -7.84 9.99 5.63
C LYS A 151 -8.11 9.50 7.06
N THR A 152 -9.37 9.45 7.44
CA THR A 152 -9.82 8.92 8.75
C THR A 152 -10.34 7.50 8.59
N ASP A 153 -10.46 6.78 9.71
CA ASP A 153 -11.07 5.47 9.76
C ASP A 153 -12.47 5.46 9.11
N VAL A 154 -12.77 4.37 8.40
CA VAL A 154 -14.11 4.08 7.87
C VAL A 154 -14.93 3.27 8.88
N ASN A 155 -16.19 2.97 8.58
CA ASN A 155 -17.04 2.14 9.42
C ASN A 155 -16.76 0.63 9.25
N ALA A 156 -17.30 -0.19 10.16
CA ALA A 156 -17.20 -1.65 10.14
C ALA A 156 -17.63 -2.28 8.80
N THR A 157 -18.66 -1.76 8.14
CA THR A 157 -19.13 -2.28 6.85
C THR A 157 -18.07 -2.13 5.74
N THR A 158 -17.43 -0.96 5.65
CA THR A 158 -16.35 -0.73 4.69
C THR A 158 -15.10 -1.52 5.03
N GLN A 159 -14.78 -1.70 6.32
CA GLN A 159 -13.70 -2.59 6.75
C GLN A 159 -13.98 -4.06 6.36
N ALA A 160 -15.22 -4.53 6.55
CA ALA A 160 -15.64 -5.89 6.23
C ALA A 160 -15.50 -6.23 4.74
N PHE A 161 -15.70 -5.24 3.86
CA PHE A 161 -15.44 -5.42 2.44
C PHE A 161 -13.98 -5.80 2.19
N VAL A 162 -13.03 -5.03 2.73
CA VAL A 162 -11.59 -5.27 2.54
C VAL A 162 -11.15 -6.55 3.24
N LEU A 163 -11.69 -6.83 4.43
CA LEU A 163 -11.48 -8.11 5.13
C LEU A 163 -11.92 -9.30 4.27
N GLY A 164 -13.08 -9.21 3.62
CA GLY A 164 -13.59 -10.27 2.74
C GLY A 164 -12.72 -10.49 1.50
N HIS A 165 -12.20 -9.42 0.90
CA HIS A 165 -11.31 -9.50 -0.26
C HIS A 165 -9.95 -10.10 0.07
N LEU A 166 -9.35 -9.69 1.19
CA LEU A 166 -8.03 -10.18 1.58
C LEU A 166 -8.10 -11.56 2.25
N GLY A 167 -9.18 -11.86 2.96
CA GLY A 167 -9.44 -13.16 3.58
C GLY A 167 -8.24 -13.70 4.35
N ASN A 168 -7.77 -14.89 3.93
CA ASN A 168 -6.65 -15.60 4.57
C ASN A 168 -5.28 -14.93 4.35
N PHE A 169 -5.19 -13.85 3.57
CA PHE A 169 -4.00 -13.03 3.49
C PHE A 169 -3.80 -12.21 4.78
N LEU A 170 -4.87 -11.91 5.50
CA LEU A 170 -4.82 -11.24 6.79
C LEU A 170 -4.61 -12.24 7.93
N SER A 171 -3.86 -11.81 8.93
CA SER A 171 -3.56 -12.55 10.15
C SER A 171 -4.11 -11.80 11.36
N CYS A 172 -4.30 -12.53 12.46
CA CYS A 172 -4.54 -11.96 13.77
C CYS A 172 -3.23 -11.64 14.46
N LEU A 173 -3.17 -10.53 15.20
CA LEU A 173 -2.03 -10.19 16.03
C LEU A 173 -1.97 -11.17 17.21
N SER A 174 -0.85 -11.87 17.37
CA SER A 174 -0.59 -12.86 18.43
C SER A 174 0.51 -12.43 19.37
#